data_AF-A0AAX1EI42-F1
#
_entry.id   AF-A0AAX1EI42-F1
#
_cell.length_a   1.000
_cell.length_b   1.000
_cell.length_c   1.000
_cell.angle_alpha   90.00
_cell.angle_beta   90.00
_cell.angle_gamma   90.00
#
_symmetry.space_group_name_H-M   'P 1'
#
loop_
_entity.id
_entity.type
_entity.pdbx_description
1 polymer ?
#
loop_
_entity_poly.entity_id
_entity_poly.type
_entity_poly.pdbx_seq_one_letter_code
_entity_poly.pdbx_strand_id
1 'polypeptide(L)'
;MAAQECWELYDRMRIRLANKGYTEVRPAPPMELGFLKQTMGGLIPKVIAFINATHSTDMPTETFKRSMPWFKNLLGNNGAAVLIYIYWQPSAALVNEVMQLGKGSLGYGQVVAGVYDLSSNQYWMSDHMGWPNEIFH
;
A
#
# COMPACT_ATOMS: atom_id res chain seq x y z
N MET A 1 -11.36 15.72 12.08
CA MET A 1 -12.03 15.26 10.85
C MET A 1 -11.11 14.29 10.09
N ALA A 2 -9.99 14.75 9.51
CA ALA A 2 -9.06 13.86 8.79
C ALA A 2 -8.54 12.64 9.58
N ALA A 3 -8.18 12.82 10.87
CA ALA A 3 -7.75 11.70 11.70
C ALA A 3 -8.84 10.64 11.90
N GLN A 4 -10.09 11.06 12.15
CA GLN A 4 -11.22 10.14 12.33
C GLN A 4 -11.51 9.36 11.05
N GLU A 5 -11.50 10.01 9.89
CA GLU A 5 -11.72 9.34 8.61
C GLU A 5 -10.61 8.34 8.27
N CYS A 6 -9.38 8.63 8.67
CA CYS A 6 -8.26 7.70 8.55
C CYS A 6 -8.46 6.46 9.44
N TRP A 7 -8.90 6.65 10.69
CA TRP A 7 -9.25 5.54 11.59
C TRP A 7 -10.37 4.68 11.02
N GLU A 8 -11.44 5.29 10.51
CA GLU A 8 -12.55 4.58 9.87
C GLU A 8 -12.08 3.81 8.61
N LEU A 9 -11.17 4.39 7.82
CA LEU A 9 -10.55 3.69 6.70
C LEU A 9 -9.76 2.46 7.19
N TYR A 10 -8.95 2.59 8.25
CA TYR A 10 -8.17 1.49 8.79
C TYR A 10 -9.03 0.34 9.28
N ASP A 11 -10.11 0.62 10.02
CA ASP A 11 -11.01 -0.44 10.48
C ASP A 11 -11.71 -1.14 9.32
N ARG A 12 -12.14 -0.39 8.29
CA ARG A 12 -12.67 -0.99 7.05
C ARG A 12 -11.64 -1.88 6.35
N MET A 13 -10.39 -1.43 6.26
CA MET A 13 -9.31 -2.20 5.61
C MET A 13 -8.96 -3.46 6.40
N ARG A 14 -8.91 -3.40 7.73
CA ARG A 14 -8.68 -4.57 8.58
C ARG A 14 -9.73 -5.66 8.34
N ILE A 15 -11.01 -5.30 8.41
CA ILE A 15 -12.11 -6.25 8.20
C ILE A 15 -12.05 -6.83 6.78
N ARG A 16 -11.90 -5.96 5.77
CA ARG A 16 -11.88 -6.39 4.36
C ARG A 16 -10.71 -7.31 4.04
N LEU A 17 -9.50 -6.94 4.45
CA LEU A 17 -8.30 -7.71 4.14
C LEU A 17 -8.27 -9.02 4.94
N ALA A 18 -8.76 -9.03 6.18
CA ALA A 18 -8.96 -10.27 6.93
C ALA A 18 -9.92 -11.24 6.22
N ASN A 19 -11.05 -10.75 5.69
CA ASN A 19 -12.00 -11.56 4.91
C ASN A 19 -11.38 -12.14 3.62
N LYS A 20 -10.30 -11.53 3.12
CA LYS A 20 -9.52 -12.00 1.97
C LYS A 20 -8.35 -12.90 2.34
N GLY A 21 -8.21 -13.25 3.61
CA GLY A 21 -7.14 -14.12 4.12
C GLY A 21 -5.80 -13.41 4.31
N TYR A 22 -5.78 -12.09 4.44
CA TYR A 22 -4.58 -11.38 4.89
C TYR A 22 -4.49 -11.40 6.41
N THR A 23 -3.27 -11.55 6.91
CA THR A 23 -2.93 -11.39 8.32
C THR A 23 -2.32 -10.02 8.54
N GLU A 24 -2.82 -9.27 9.53
CA GLU A 24 -2.20 -8.00 9.94
C GLU A 24 -0.80 -8.29 10.52
N VAL A 25 0.20 -7.54 10.05
CA VAL A 25 1.60 -7.66 10.48
C VAL A 25 2.10 -6.31 10.93
N ARG A 26 3.00 -6.29 11.91
CA ARG A 26 3.54 -5.03 12.44
C ARG A 26 4.35 -4.30 11.34
N PRO A 27 3.92 -3.10 10.91
CA PRO A 27 4.67 -2.33 9.92
C PRO A 27 5.91 -1.68 10.56
N ALA A 28 6.92 -1.42 9.73
CA ALA A 28 8.03 -0.53 10.11
C ALA A 28 7.59 0.95 9.98
N PRO A 29 7.98 1.84 10.90
CA PRO A 29 7.76 3.27 10.72
C PRO A 29 8.32 3.76 9.38
N PRO A 30 7.66 4.69 8.67
CA PRO A 30 6.47 5.45 9.08
C PRO A 30 5.11 4.81 8.69
N MET A 31 5.08 3.55 8.25
CA MET A 31 3.82 2.89 7.89
C MET A 31 2.99 2.61 9.15
N GLU A 32 1.68 2.82 9.05
CA GLU A 32 0.74 2.71 10.18
C GLU A 32 -0.01 1.37 10.19
N LEU A 33 -0.19 0.77 9.01
CA LEU A 33 -0.91 -0.50 8.86
C LEU A 33 -0.20 -1.39 7.84
N GLY A 34 -0.12 -2.69 8.13
CA GLY A 34 0.57 -3.67 7.29
C GLY A 34 -0.16 -5.01 7.28
N PHE A 35 -0.21 -5.66 6.11
CA PHE A 35 -0.89 -6.93 5.91
C PHE A 35 -0.07 -7.85 5.03
N LEU A 36 -0.05 -9.14 5.37
CA LEU A 36 0.61 -10.18 4.61
C LEU A 36 -0.39 -11.29 4.30
N LYS A 37 -0.52 -11.63 3.02
CA LYS A 37 -1.19 -12.85 2.58
C LYS A 37 -0.12 -13.83 2.12
N GLN A 38 0.12 -14.85 2.94
CA GLN A 38 0.90 -16.00 2.53
C GLN A 38 0.04 -16.87 1.61
N THR A 39 0.68 -17.43 0.59
CA THR A 39 0.00 -18.25 -0.40
C THR A 39 0.73 -19.58 -0.55
N MET A 40 -0.03 -20.66 -0.77
CA MET A 40 0.50 -22.00 -1.02
C MET A 40 0.26 -22.39 -2.49
N GLY A 41 1.05 -23.32 -3.02
CA GLY A 41 0.78 -23.95 -4.32
C GLY A 41 1.11 -23.11 -5.56
N GLY A 42 2.20 -22.33 -5.54
CA GLY A 42 2.68 -21.59 -6.72
C GLY A 42 2.11 -20.18 -6.91
N LEU A 43 1.19 -19.77 -6.03
CA LEU A 43 0.81 -18.37 -5.88
C LEU A 43 1.90 -17.60 -5.14
N ILE A 44 2.01 -16.29 -5.39
CA ILE A 44 3.03 -15.45 -4.76
C ILE A 44 2.52 -14.77 -3.48
N PRO A 45 3.36 -14.59 -2.45
CA PRO A 45 3.01 -13.81 -1.28
C PRO A 45 2.67 -12.37 -1.65
N LYS A 46 1.67 -11.77 -0.98
CA LYS A 46 1.29 -10.38 -1.17
C LYS A 46 1.41 -9.59 0.13
N VAL A 47 2.03 -8.41 0.09
CA VAL A 47 2.09 -7.49 1.23
C VAL A 47 1.46 -6.15 0.88
N ILE A 48 0.58 -5.65 1.73
CA ILE A 48 -0.05 -4.34 1.60
C ILE A 48 0.36 -3.53 2.81
N ALA A 49 0.80 -2.29 2.62
CA ALA A 49 0.96 -1.36 3.73
C ALA A 49 0.34 -0.01 3.42
N PHE A 50 -0.07 0.68 4.47
CA PHE A 50 -0.66 2.00 4.41
C PHE A 50 0.17 2.99 5.21
N ILE A 51 0.30 4.20 4.68
CA ILE A 51 0.89 5.34 5.36
C ILE A 51 -0.08 6.51 5.32
N ASN A 52 -0.31 7.13 6.47
CA ASN A 52 -1.03 8.39 6.54
C ASN A 52 -0.10 9.53 6.13
N ALA A 53 -0.21 9.99 4.89
CA ALA A 53 0.62 11.06 4.36
C ALA A 53 -0.03 12.45 4.53
N THR A 54 -1.19 12.55 5.18
CA THR A 54 -1.91 13.83 5.40
C THR A 54 -1.15 14.83 6.25
N HIS A 55 -0.17 14.37 7.03
CA HIS A 55 0.66 15.21 7.91
C HIS A 55 2.16 15.08 7.63
N SER A 56 2.54 14.34 6.58
CA SER A 56 3.94 14.11 6.24
C SER A 56 4.50 15.26 5.42
N THR A 57 5.69 15.75 5.79
CA THR A 57 6.49 16.65 4.93
C THR A 57 7.46 15.90 4.03
N ASP A 58 7.65 14.60 4.26
CA ASP A 58 8.60 13.78 3.53
C ASP A 58 8.12 13.53 2.09
N MET A 59 9.06 13.51 1.15
CA MET A 59 8.74 13.21 -0.23
C MET A 59 8.26 11.74 -0.35
N PRO A 60 7.26 11.44 -1.21
CA PRO A 60 6.78 10.07 -1.40
C PRO A 60 7.91 9.12 -1.83
N THR A 61 8.80 9.61 -2.69
CA THR A 61 9.97 8.86 -3.16
C THR A 61 10.90 8.42 -2.02
N GLU A 62 11.14 9.27 -1.03
CA GLU A 62 12.00 8.98 0.11
C GLU A 62 11.36 7.97 1.06
N THR A 63 10.07 8.18 1.36
CA THR A 63 9.28 7.24 2.17
C THR A 63 9.26 5.86 1.53
N PHE A 64 9.03 5.79 0.21
CA PHE A 64 9.02 4.53 -0.53
C PHE A 64 10.37 3.79 -0.44
N LYS A 65 11.48 4.50 -0.61
CA LYS A 65 12.83 3.93 -0.47
C LYS A 65 13.08 3.39 0.94
N ARG A 66 12.65 4.10 1.99
CA ARG A 66 12.81 3.66 3.39
C ARG A 66 11.95 2.44 3.73
N SER A 67 10.76 2.31 3.15
CA SER A 67 9.88 1.15 3.37
C SER A 67 10.34 -0.10 2.62
N MET A 68 11.14 0.06 1.56
CA MET A 68 11.56 -1.03 0.67
C MET A 68 12.19 -2.24 1.39
N PRO A 69 13.14 -2.08 2.35
CA PRO A 69 13.74 -3.22 3.03
C PRO A 69 12.72 -4.03 3.83
N TRP A 70 11.74 -3.37 4.46
CA TRP A 70 10.69 -4.07 5.23
C TRP A 70 9.84 -4.96 4.33
N PHE A 71 9.41 -4.45 3.17
CA PHE A 71 8.68 -5.25 2.19
C PHE A 71 9.53 -6.44 1.70
N LYS A 72 10.79 -6.20 1.32
CA LYS A 72 11.69 -7.26 0.83
C LYS A 72 11.90 -8.38 1.86
N ASN A 73 12.01 -8.03 3.15
CA ASN A 73 12.16 -9.00 4.21
C ASN A 73 10.92 -9.91 4.36
N LEU A 74 9.72 -9.38 4.14
CA LEU A 74 8.49 -10.16 4.23
C LEU A 74 8.21 -11.01 2.97
N LEU A 75 8.57 -10.50 1.80
CA LEU A 75 8.25 -11.12 0.51
C LEU A 75 9.29 -12.16 0.07
N GLY A 76 10.52 -12.07 0.58
CA GLY A 76 11.67 -12.77 0.00
C GLY A 76 11.86 -12.39 -1.48
N ASN A 77 12.27 -13.36 -2.30
CA ASN A 77 12.62 -13.09 -3.71
C ASN A 77 11.43 -13.10 -4.67
N ASN A 78 10.26 -13.62 -4.26
CA ASN A 78 9.18 -13.96 -5.20
C ASN A 78 7.82 -13.29 -4.88
N GLY A 79 7.70 -12.52 -3.80
CA GLY A 79 6.43 -11.87 -3.44
C GLY A 79 6.16 -10.56 -4.19
N ALA A 80 4.96 -10.00 -4.04
CA ALA A 80 4.62 -8.67 -4.52
C ALA A 80 4.04 -7.80 -3.40
N ALA A 81 4.24 -6.50 -3.49
CA ALA A 81 3.73 -5.57 -2.50
C ALA A 81 3.33 -4.22 -3.06
N VAL A 82 2.51 -3.54 -2.28
CA VAL A 82 2.03 -2.20 -2.55
C VAL A 82 2.07 -1.34 -1.29
N LEU A 83 2.62 -0.15 -1.42
CA LEU A 83 2.55 0.91 -0.41
C LEU A 83 1.49 1.93 -0.81
N ILE A 84 0.47 2.10 0.02
CA ILE A 84 -0.65 3.00 -0.23
C ILE A 84 -0.46 4.27 0.60
N TYR A 85 -0.30 5.39 -0.10
CA TYR A 85 -0.26 6.71 0.50
C TYR A 85 -1.67 7.26 0.66
N ILE A 86 -2.06 7.55 1.90
CA ILE A 86 -3.34 8.15 2.21
C ILE A 86 -3.14 9.66 2.26
N TYR A 87 -3.81 10.38 1.37
CA TYR A 87 -3.79 11.83 1.30
C TYR A 87 -5.18 12.42 1.51
N TRP A 88 -5.21 13.71 1.78
CA TRP A 88 -6.39 14.54 1.73
C TRP A 88 -6.28 15.45 0.51
N GLN A 89 -7.11 15.24 -0.52
CA GLN A 89 -7.10 16.05 -1.74
C GLN A 89 -5.70 16.16 -2.40
N PRO A 90 -5.06 15.04 -2.78
CA PRO A 90 -3.76 15.08 -3.42
C PRO A 90 -3.82 15.80 -4.78
N SER A 91 -2.78 16.55 -5.13
CA SER A 91 -2.68 17.14 -6.46
C SER A 91 -2.44 16.08 -7.54
N ALA A 92 -2.87 16.35 -8.77
CA ALA A 92 -2.62 15.43 -9.89
C ALA A 92 -1.13 15.15 -10.11
N ALA A 93 -0.26 16.14 -9.87
CA ALA A 93 1.20 15.98 -9.96
C ALA A 93 1.72 14.97 -8.91
N LEU A 94 1.23 15.07 -7.67
CA LEU A 94 1.58 14.14 -6.60
C LEU A 94 1.10 12.72 -6.88
N VAL A 95 -0.15 12.58 -7.35
CA VAL A 95 -0.69 11.28 -7.78
C VAL A 95 0.19 10.68 -8.87
N ASN A 96 0.56 11.46 -9.88
CA ASN A 96 1.41 11.00 -10.97
C ASN A 96 2.80 10.58 -10.48
N GLU A 97 3.42 11.32 -9.56
CA GLU A 97 4.69 10.96 -8.93
C GLU A 97 4.61 9.60 -8.24
N VAL A 98 3.63 9.43 -7.35
CA VAL A 98 3.43 8.17 -6.60
C VAL A 98 3.20 7.01 -7.55
N MET A 99 2.41 7.22 -8.60
CA MET A 99 2.12 6.20 -9.61
C MET A 99 3.35 5.80 -10.46
N GLN A 100 4.42 6.59 -10.49
CA GLN A 100 5.69 6.17 -11.10
C GLN A 100 6.58 5.36 -10.14
N LEU A 101 6.31 5.34 -8.83
CA LEU A 101 7.16 4.63 -7.88
C LEU A 101 7.07 3.11 -8.08
N GLY A 102 8.23 2.50 -8.28
CA GLY A 102 8.35 1.09 -8.63
C GLY A 102 7.98 0.77 -10.09
N LYS A 103 7.47 1.74 -10.86
CA LYS A 103 7.11 1.56 -12.27
C LYS A 103 8.40 1.37 -13.09
N GLY A 104 8.57 0.16 -13.63
CA GLY A 104 9.80 -0.26 -14.32
C GLY A 104 10.41 -1.54 -13.74
N SER A 105 10.01 -1.92 -12.53
CA SER A 105 10.14 -3.28 -12.03
C SER A 105 8.79 -3.96 -12.27
N LEU A 106 8.58 -4.68 -13.37
CA LEU A 106 7.34 -5.48 -13.65
C LEU A 106 7.66 -7.00 -13.64
N GLY A 107 7.03 -7.82 -12.78
CA GLY A 107 7.52 -9.16 -12.37
C GLY A 107 7.39 -9.55 -10.86
N TYR A 108 8.02 -10.63 -10.44
CA TYR A 108 8.02 -11.12 -9.04
C TYR A 108 9.11 -10.43 -8.19
N GLY A 109 8.90 -10.28 -6.88
CA GLY A 109 9.81 -9.58 -5.96
C GLY A 109 9.61 -8.06 -5.87
N GLN A 110 8.40 -7.59 -6.17
CA GLN A 110 8.16 -6.17 -6.51
C GLN A 110 7.42 -5.41 -5.46
N VAL A 111 7.78 -4.13 -5.33
CA VAL A 111 7.07 -3.17 -4.51
C VAL A 111 6.67 -2.03 -5.44
N VAL A 112 5.37 -1.71 -5.45
CA VAL A 112 4.80 -0.56 -6.17
C VAL A 112 4.12 0.37 -5.18
N ALA A 113 3.68 1.54 -5.63
CA ALA A 113 2.91 2.45 -4.80
C ALA A 113 1.54 2.77 -5.40
N GLY A 114 0.64 3.25 -4.53
CA GLY A 114 -0.66 3.78 -4.89
C GLY A 114 -1.07 4.92 -3.97
N VAL A 115 -2.12 5.63 -4.35
CA VAL A 115 -2.71 6.74 -3.59
C VAL A 115 -4.15 6.38 -3.23
N TYR A 116 -4.56 6.76 -2.02
CA TYR A 116 -5.94 6.82 -1.58
C TYR A 116 -6.25 8.25 -1.15
N ASP A 117 -7.26 8.87 -1.75
CA ASP A 117 -7.76 10.18 -1.35
C ASP A 117 -8.96 10.01 -0.42
N LEU A 118 -8.79 10.41 0.84
CA LEU A 118 -9.85 10.35 1.85
C LEU A 118 -11.05 11.22 1.46
N SER A 119 -10.80 12.39 0.85
CA SER A 119 -11.84 13.39 0.63
C SER A 119 -12.87 12.98 -0.44
N SER A 120 -12.40 12.33 -1.50
CA SER A 120 -13.24 11.86 -2.61
C SER A 120 -13.54 10.37 -2.54
N ASN A 121 -12.93 9.66 -1.59
CA ASN A 121 -12.98 8.20 -1.47
C ASN A 121 -12.54 7.49 -2.77
N GLN A 122 -11.54 8.07 -3.46
CA GLN A 122 -10.96 7.54 -4.70
C GLN A 122 -9.55 6.99 -4.48
N TYR A 123 -9.11 6.12 -5.39
CA TYR A 123 -7.77 5.56 -5.37
C TYR A 123 -7.13 5.57 -6.76
N TRP A 124 -5.80 5.63 -6.79
CA TRP A 124 -4.98 5.47 -8.00
C TRP A 124 -3.87 4.47 -7.69
N MET A 125 -3.82 3.36 -8.42
CA MET A 125 -2.77 2.35 -8.30
C MET A 125 -2.67 1.52 -9.56
N SER A 126 -1.57 0.78 -9.70
CA SER A 126 -1.37 -0.13 -10.82
C SER A 126 -2.35 -1.31 -10.77
N ASP A 127 -2.96 -1.65 -11.91
CA ASP A 127 -3.76 -2.88 -12.08
C ASP A 127 -2.89 -4.15 -12.09
N HIS A 128 -1.57 -4.01 -12.16
CA HIS A 128 -0.63 -5.13 -12.07
C HIS A 128 -0.89 -5.94 -10.80
N MET A 129 -0.83 -7.28 -10.89
CA MET A 129 -1.16 -8.21 -9.79
C MET A 129 -2.59 -8.10 -9.23
N GLY A 130 -3.47 -7.33 -9.87
CA GLY A 130 -4.86 -7.14 -9.48
C GLY A 130 -5.04 -6.33 -8.19
N TRP A 131 -4.13 -5.39 -7.89
CA TRP A 131 -4.14 -4.65 -6.62
C TRP A 131 -5.49 -3.99 -6.26
N PRO A 132 -6.21 -3.33 -7.19
CA PRO A 132 -7.53 -2.78 -6.87
C PRO A 132 -8.49 -3.85 -6.36
N ASN A 133 -8.49 -5.04 -6.97
CA ASN A 133 -9.34 -6.15 -6.53
C ASN A 133 -8.83 -6.75 -5.22
N GLU A 134 -7.53 -6.85 -4.99
CA GLU A 134 -7.00 -7.34 -3.71
C GLU A 134 -7.38 -6.42 -2.55
N ILE A 135 -7.37 -5.11 -2.75
CA ILE A 135 -7.53 -4.14 -1.64
C ILE A 135 -8.98 -3.65 -1.50
N PHE A 136 -9.66 -3.34 -2.59
CA PHE A 136 -10.92 -2.58 -2.54
C PHE A 136 -12.19 -3.35 -2.92
N HIS A 137 -12.09 -4.43 -3.71
CA HIS A 137 -13.25 -5.24 -4.15
C HIS A 137 -13.28 -6.61 -3.47
#